data_AF-X1M7T4-F1
#
_entry.id   AF-X1M7T4-F1
#
_cell.length_a   1.000
_cell.length_b   1.000
_cell.length_c   1.000
_cell.angle_alpha   90.00
_cell.angle_beta   90.00
_cell.angle_gamma   90.00
#
_symmetry.space_group_name_H-M   'P 1'
#
loop_
_entity.id
_entity.type
_entity.pdbx_description
1 polymer ?
#
loop_
_entity_poly.entity_id
_entity_poly.type
_entity_poly.pdbx_seq_one_letter_code
_entity_poly.pdbx_strand_id
1 'polypeptide(L)' 'TETGKVAEEEQGFHSSGHASASELLEVIKTIGAKLVIPIHTEHPELFLAKVGTETRVHIPKIGQTIRI' A
#
# COMPACT_ATOMS: atom_id res chain seq x y z
N THR A 1 -39.48 1.45 0.58
CA THR A 1 -38.20 1.26 1.29
C THR A 1 -37.12 1.25 0.24
N GLU A 2 -36.36 2.33 0.10
CA GLU A 2 -35.25 2.38 -0.86
C GLU A 2 -34.12 1.49 -0.34
N THR A 3 -34.10 0.23 -0.81
CA THR A 3 -33.03 -0.72 -0.53
C THR A 3 -31.76 -0.26 -1.24
N GLY A 4 -30.76 0.23 -0.51
CA GLY A 4 -29.46 0.62 -1.07
C GLY A 4 -28.77 1.81 -0.39
N LYS A 5 -29.46 2.59 0.45
CA LYS A 5 -28.79 3.62 1.28
C LYS A 5 -28.14 2.96 2.49
N VAL A 6 -26.82 3.10 2.59
CA VAL A 6 -26.02 2.76 3.79
C VAL A 6 -26.51 3.62 4.95
N ALA A 7 -26.66 3.04 6.15
CA ALA A 7 -27.05 3.80 7.33
C ALA A 7 -26.00 4.90 7.63
N GLU A 8 -26.42 6.05 8.18
CA GLU A 8 -25.48 7.16 8.47
C GLU A 8 -24.32 6.72 9.37
N GLU A 9 -24.58 5.80 10.29
CA GLU A 9 -23.61 5.18 11.19
C GLU A 9 -22.62 4.22 10.50
N GLU A 10 -22.96 3.70 9.33
CA GLU A 10 -22.11 2.80 8.54
C GLU A 10 -21.34 3.52 7.44
N GLN A 11 -21.59 4.82 7.29
CA GLN A 11 -20.99 5.66 6.27
C GLN A 11 -19.51 5.88 6.60
N GLY A 12 -18.62 5.41 5.72
CA GLY A 12 -17.17 5.50 5.91
C GLY A 12 -16.52 4.21 6.41
N PHE A 13 -17.28 3.15 6.69
CA PHE A 13 -16.69 1.82 6.86
C PHE A 13 -16.10 1.34 5.53
N HIS A 14 -14.83 0.98 5.58
CA HIS A 14 -14.07 0.51 4.42
C HIS A 14 -13.63 -0.93 4.65
N SER A 15 -14.02 -1.83 3.75
CA SER A 15 -13.60 -3.23 3.75
C SER A 15 -13.22 -3.62 2.32
N SER A 16 -11.95 -3.40 1.96
CA SER A 16 -11.41 -3.73 0.62
C SER A 16 -10.53 -4.99 0.61
N GLY A 17 -10.25 -5.57 1.78
CA GLY A 17 -9.31 -6.69 1.93
C GLY A 17 -7.85 -6.31 1.71
N HIS A 18 -7.53 -5.03 1.48
CA HIS A 18 -6.18 -4.51 1.31
C HIS A 18 -5.80 -3.61 2.48
N ALA A 19 -4.51 -3.59 2.83
CA ALA A 19 -3.99 -2.63 3.79
C ALA A 19 -4.08 -1.20 3.23
N SER A 20 -4.53 -0.27 4.06
CA SER A 20 -4.45 1.15 3.79
C SER A 20 -3.00 1.63 3.70
N ALA A 21 -2.79 2.84 3.16
CA ALA A 21 -1.45 3.41 3.06
C ALA A 21 -0.75 3.54 4.42
N SER A 22 -1.48 3.90 5.49
CA SER A 22 -0.93 3.98 6.85
C SER A 22 -0.52 2.62 7.39
N GLU A 23 -1.35 1.60 7.20
CA GLU A 23 -1.05 0.23 7.64
C GLU A 23 0.16 -0.33 6.89
N LEU A 24 0.28 -0.08 5.58
CA LEU A 24 1.46 -0.48 4.80
C LEU A 24 2.75 0.16 5.34
N LEU A 25 2.73 1.46 5.67
CA LEU A 25 3.89 2.15 6.24
C LEU A 25 4.26 1.61 7.62
N GLU A 26 3.26 1.28 8.44
CA GLU A 26 3.46 0.65 9.73
C GLU A 26 4.09 -0.74 9.59
N VAL A 27 3.62 -1.56 8.65
CA VAL A 27 4.20 -2.87 8.35
C VAL A 27 5.66 -2.74 7.92
N ILE A 28 5.96 -1.85 6.96
CA ILE A 28 7.33 -1.61 6.46
C ILE A 28 8.28 -1.23 7.60
N LYS A 29 7.82 -0.34 8.49
CA LYS A 29 8.59 0.09 9.66
C LYS A 29 8.77 -1.04 10.67
N THR A 30 7.70 -1.76 10.98
CA THR A 30 7.68 -2.81 12.00
C THR A 30 8.60 -3.98 11.64
N ILE A 31 8.60 -4.40 10.37
CA ILE A 31 9.50 -5.47 9.91
C ILE A 31 10.94 -4.98 9.69
N GLY A 32 11.18 -3.67 9.79
CA GLY A 32 12.50 -3.07 9.57
C GLY A 32 13.02 -3.26 8.14
N ALA A 33 12.13 -3.16 7.13
CA ALA A 33 12.47 -3.46 5.75
C ALA A 33 13.64 -2.60 5.24
N LYS A 34 14.67 -3.24 4.66
CA LYS A 34 15.79 -2.55 4.01
C LYS A 34 15.53 -2.22 2.54
N LEU A 35 14.65 -2.99 1.91
CA LEU A 35 14.21 -2.81 0.53
C LEU A 35 12.72 -3.12 0.41
N VAL A 36 11.98 -2.25 -0.28
CA VAL A 36 10.59 -2.44 -0.66
C VAL A 36 10.48 -2.49 -2.18
N ILE A 37 9.80 -3.50 -2.70
CA ILE A 37 9.52 -3.68 -4.13
C ILE A 37 7.99 -3.70 -4.28
N PRO A 38 7.34 -2.56 -4.58
CA PRO A 38 5.89 -2.52 -4.70
C PRO A 38 5.43 -3.28 -5.94
N ILE A 39 4.52 -4.23 -5.75
CA ILE A 39 3.83 -4.99 -6.80
C ILE A 39 2.33 -4.93 -6.55
N HIS A 40 1.52 -5.30 -7.55
CA HIS A 40 0.05 -5.28 -7.46
C HIS A 40 -0.53 -3.90 -7.08
N THR A 41 0.06 -2.84 -7.64
CA THR A 41 -0.42 -1.46 -7.53
C THR A 41 -0.21 -0.76 -8.88
N GLU A 42 -1.14 0.13 -9.24
CA GLU A 42 -1.02 0.99 -10.43
C GLU A 42 -0.09 2.18 -10.19
N HIS A 43 0.21 2.50 -8.93
CA HIS A 43 0.96 3.69 -8.50
C HIS A 43 2.17 3.36 -7.62
N PRO A 44 3.13 2.54 -8.10
CA PRO A 44 4.29 2.15 -7.31
C PRO A 44 5.19 3.34 -6.92
N GLU A 45 5.15 4.45 -7.68
CA GLU A 45 5.85 5.70 -7.39
C GLU A 45 5.45 6.35 -6.06
N LEU A 46 4.24 6.08 -5.55
CA LEU A 46 3.80 6.61 -4.26
C LEU A 46 4.63 6.06 -3.09
N PHE A 47 5.24 4.88 -3.25
CA PHE A 47 6.13 4.33 -2.24
C PHE A 47 7.42 5.15 -2.11
N LEU A 48 7.94 5.72 -3.21
CA LEU A 48 9.11 6.61 -3.16
C LEU A 48 8.83 7.87 -2.32
N ALA A 49 7.60 8.38 -2.39
CA ALA A 49 7.20 9.60 -1.68
C ALA A 49 6.85 9.34 -0.20
N LYS A 50 6.40 8.13 0.15
CA LYS A 50 5.86 7.81 1.48
C LYS A 50 6.81 7.00 2.36
N VAL A 51 7.67 6.17 1.77
CA VAL A 51 8.64 5.37 2.51
C VAL A 51 9.81 6.26 2.92
N GLY A 52 10.22 6.15 4.19
CA GLY A 52 11.33 6.93 4.73
C GLY A 52 12.69 6.57 4.11
N THR A 53 13.69 7.42 4.33
CA THR A 53 15.05 7.30 3.76
C THR A 53 15.82 6.06 4.19
N GLU A 54 15.44 5.44 5.31
CA GLU A 54 16.06 4.23 5.86
C GLU A 54 15.75 2.95 5.07
N THR A 55 14.75 3.01 4.19
CA THR A 55 14.27 1.88 3.40
C THR A 55 14.41 2.22 1.92
N ARG A 56 15.17 1.41 1.18
CA ARG A 56 15.28 1.56 -0.27
C ARG A 56 13.97 1.16 -0.93
N VAL A 57 13.56 1.85 -1.99
CA VAL A 57 12.42 1.46 -2.83
C VAL A 57 12.92 1.15 -4.22
N HIS A 58 12.56 -0.01 -4.78
CA HIS A 58 12.88 -0.41 -6.15
C HIS A 58 11.59 -0.64 -6.93
N ILE A 59 11.34 0.20 -7.93
CA ILE A 59 10.18 0.07 -8.82
C ILE A 59 10.48 -1.01 -9.87
N PRO A 60 9.77 -2.15 -9.83
CA PRO A 60 10.04 -3.25 -10.75
C PRO A 60 9.54 -2.95 -12.17
N LYS A 61 10.07 -3.67 -13.15
CA LYS A 61 9.55 -3.72 -14.52
C LYS A 61 9.23 -5.16 -14.90
N ILE A 62 8.12 -5.37 -15.60
CA ILE A 62 7.68 -6.71 -16.04
C ILE A 62 8.80 -7.37 -16.87
N GLY A 63 9.12 -8.61 -16.53
CA GLY A 63 10.15 -9.41 -17.20
C GLY A 63 11.60 -9.03 -16.88
N GLN A 64 11.85 -8.02 -16.05
CA GLN A 64 13.22 -7.68 -15.62
C GLN A 64 13.62 -8.44 -14.36
N THR A 65 14.85 -8.96 -14.36
CA THR A 65 15.45 -9.57 -13.17
C THR A 65 15.89 -8.49 -12.18
N ILE A 66 15.54 -8.64 -10.92
CA ILE A 66 16.00 -7.79 -9.82
C ILE A 66 17.23 -8.45 -9.19
N ARG A 67 18.33 -7.71 -9.07
CA ARG A 67 19.54 -8.14 -8.35
C ARG A 67 19.67 -7.30 -7.08
N ILE A 68 19.85 -7.96 -5.95
CA ILE A 68 19.82 -7.38 -4.60
C ILE A 68 21.08 -7.72 -3.82
#